data_AF-A0A925XRL5-F1
#
_entry.id   AF-A0A925XRL5-F1
#
_cell.length_a   1.000
_cell.length_b   1.000
_cell.length_c   1.000
_cell.angle_alpha   90.00
_cell.angle_beta   90.00
_cell.angle_gamma   90.00
#
_symmetry.space_group_name_H-M   'P 1'
#
loop_
_entity.id
_entity.type
_entity.pdbx_description
1 polymer ?
#
loop_
_entity_poly.entity_id
_entity_poly.type
_entity_poly.pdbx_seq_one_letter_code
_entity_poly.pdbx_strand_id
1 'polypeptide(L)'
;MNKASRRKALRIGIQTAEMMFAVPQVVTHRLGRVKAAGTGTTARDRREFQLMGAEKVAAFGESWTQMTLQMLKANQQMAQAWASAWSAPLRMPTRAAARRSMARSAAQLQGSALSIVSSGLAPVHRRATANAKRLGRVKT
;
A
#
# COMPACT_ATOMS: atom_id res chain seq x y z
N MET A 1 -13.38 -14.52 7.34
CA MET A 1 -12.88 -13.12 7.28
C MET A 1 -13.94 -12.19 7.87
N ASN A 2 -13.57 -11.28 8.79
CA ASN A 2 -14.55 -10.38 9.43
C ASN A 2 -14.94 -9.19 8.51
N LYS A 3 -15.99 -8.44 8.85
CA LYS A 3 -16.51 -7.29 8.06
C LYS A 3 -15.44 -6.20 7.84
N ALA A 4 -14.54 -5.98 8.79
CA ALA A 4 -13.47 -4.98 8.68
C ALA A 4 -12.39 -5.42 7.68
N SER A 5 -11.92 -6.67 7.77
CA SER A 5 -10.95 -7.24 6.83
C SER A 5 -11.51 -7.29 5.40
N ARG A 6 -12.80 -7.61 5.24
CA ARG A 6 -13.46 -7.57 3.93
C ARG A 6 -13.45 -6.17 3.31
N ARG A 7 -13.80 -5.14 4.08
CA ARG A 7 -13.73 -3.74 3.62
C ARG A 7 -12.31 -3.33 3.24
N LYS A 8 -11.31 -3.80 3.98
CA LYS A 8 -9.90 -3.50 3.71
C LYS A 8 -9.41 -4.15 2.42
N ALA A 9 -9.73 -5.42 2.20
CA ALA A 9 -9.45 -6.14 0.96
C ALA A 9 -10.11 -5.47 -0.25
N LEU A 10 -11.38 -5.06 -0.13
CA LEU A 10 -12.08 -4.32 -1.18
C LEU A 10 -11.39 -2.98 -1.50
N ARG A 11 -10.96 -2.23 -0.47
CA ARG A 11 -10.24 -0.97 -0.67
C ARG A 11 -8.92 -1.18 -1.42
N ILE A 12 -8.17 -2.23 -1.09
CA ILE A 12 -6.94 -2.58 -1.82
C ILE A 12 -7.28 -2.90 -3.28
N GLY A 13 -8.31 -3.71 -3.53
CA GLY A 13 -8.75 -4.03 -4.88
C GLY A 13 -9.11 -2.79 -5.71
N ILE A 14 -9.86 -1.86 -5.13
CA ILE A 14 -10.21 -0.58 -5.77
C ILE A 14 -8.96 0.25 -6.07
N GLN A 15 -8.05 0.41 -5.10
CA GLN A 15 -6.81 1.17 -5.30
C GLN A 15 -5.93 0.55 -6.40
N THR A 16 -5.82 -0.78 -6.44
CA THR A 16 -5.10 -1.48 -7.49
C THR A 16 -5.77 -1.26 -8.85
N ALA A 17 -7.09 -1.36 -8.96
CA ALA A 17 -7.83 -1.12 -10.19
C ALA A 17 -7.64 0.32 -10.70
N GLU A 18 -7.79 1.32 -9.82
CA GLU A 18 -7.54 2.72 -10.15
C GLU A 18 -6.11 2.95 -10.65
N MET A 19 -5.13 2.27 -10.03
CA MET A 19 -3.73 2.33 -10.45
C MET A 19 -3.51 1.67 -11.82
N MET A 20 -4.16 0.54 -12.11
CA MET A 20 -4.08 -0.14 -13.41
C MET A 20 -4.58 0.74 -14.56
N PHE A 21 -5.53 1.64 -14.32
CA PHE A 21 -5.94 2.63 -15.32
C PHE A 21 -5.04 3.87 -15.34
N ALA A 22 -4.56 4.34 -14.19
CA ALA A 22 -3.74 5.55 -14.09
C ALA A 22 -2.32 5.36 -14.65
N VAL A 23 -1.69 4.21 -14.42
CA VAL A 23 -0.29 3.96 -14.81
C VAL A 23 -0.09 3.99 -16.33
N PRO A 24 -0.91 3.32 -17.17
CA PRO A 24 -0.81 3.41 -18.62
C PRO A 24 -0.96 4.83 -19.15
N GLN A 25 -1.84 5.66 -18.58
CA GLN A 25 -1.99 7.06 -18.98
C GLN A 25 -0.72 7.89 -18.74
N VAL A 26 -0.07 7.67 -17.58
CA VAL A 26 1.18 8.36 -17.25
C VAL A 26 2.33 7.89 -18.15
N VAL A 27 2.41 6.58 -18.43
CA VAL A 27 3.45 6.01 -19.30
C VAL A 27 3.26 6.45 -20.75
N THR A 28 2.05 6.33 -21.31
CA THR A 28 1.74 6.75 -22.68
C THR A 28 2.00 8.24 -22.89
N HIS A 29 1.63 9.11 -21.94
CA HIS A 29 1.96 10.52 -22.02
C HIS A 29 3.48 10.77 -22.01
N ARG A 30 4.23 10.09 -21.13
CA ARG A 30 5.69 10.24 -21.05
C ARG A 30 6.36 9.76 -22.34
N LEU A 31 5.94 8.61 -22.87
CA LEU A 31 6.43 8.10 -24.16
C LEU A 31 6.03 9.01 -25.32
N GLY A 32 4.82 9.57 -25.30
CA GLY A 32 4.36 10.54 -26.29
C GLY A 32 5.19 11.82 -26.29
N ARG A 33 5.54 12.35 -25.11
CA ARG A 33 6.45 13.50 -24.97
C ARG A 33 7.86 13.19 -25.48
N VAL A 34 8.40 12.01 -25.16
CA VAL A 34 9.72 11.58 -25.65
C VAL A 34 9.71 11.45 -27.17
N LYS A 35 8.65 10.85 -27.73
CA LYS A 35 8.48 10.73 -29.18
C LYS A 35 8.36 12.10 -29.86
N ALA A 36 7.58 13.03 -29.29
CA ALA A 36 7.41 14.38 -29.81
C ALA A 36 8.69 15.23 -29.74
N ALA A 37 9.58 14.97 -28.78
CA ALA A 37 10.87 15.63 -28.66
C ALA A 37 11.93 15.14 -29.68
N GLY A 38 11.69 14.02 -30.39
CA GLY A 38 12.64 13.45 -31.36
C GLY A 38 13.94 12.91 -30.73
N THR A 39 15.06 12.94 -31.46
CA THR A 39 16.40 12.53 -30.94
C THR A 39 17.01 13.53 -29.96
N GLY A 40 16.38 14.69 -29.77
CA GLY A 40 16.84 15.75 -28.87
C GLY A 40 16.18 15.66 -27.50
N THR A 41 16.63 14.77 -26.62
CA THR A 41 16.36 14.98 -25.18
C THR A 41 17.11 16.24 -24.77
N THR A 42 16.41 17.34 -24.56
CA THR A 42 17.02 18.59 -24.11
C THR A 42 17.68 18.36 -22.75
N ALA A 43 18.74 19.09 -22.39
CA ALA A 43 19.36 18.99 -21.06
C ALA A 43 18.33 19.16 -19.91
N ARG A 44 17.26 19.92 -20.17
CA ARG A 44 16.09 20.07 -19.31
C ARG A 44 15.31 18.76 -19.11
N ASP A 45 14.98 18.05 -20.18
CA ASP A 45 14.24 16.77 -20.09
C ASP A 45 15.07 15.71 -19.36
N ARG A 46 16.39 15.67 -19.57
CA ARG A 46 17.29 14.77 -18.83
C ARG A 46 17.28 15.04 -17.32
N ARG A 47 17.35 16.30 -16.90
CA ARG A 47 17.21 16.69 -15.48
C ARG A 47 15.85 16.30 -14.92
N GLU A 48 14.78 16.51 -15.68
CA GLU A 48 13.44 16.16 -15.26
C GLU A 48 13.23 14.65 -15.14
N PHE A 49 13.83 13.85 -16.04
CA PHE A 49 13.85 12.39 -15.91
C PHE A 49 14.59 11.91 -14.66
N GLN A 50 15.73 12.53 -14.32
CA GLN A 50 16.45 12.18 -13.09
C GLN A 50 15.65 12.54 -11.84
N LEU A 51 15.04 13.73 -11.79
CA LEU A 51 14.14 14.13 -10.70
C LEU A 51 12.96 13.15 -10.57
N MET A 52 12.33 12.79 -11.69
CA MET A 52 11.24 11.81 -11.71
C MET A 52 11.69 10.38 -11.36
N GLY A 53 12.97 10.05 -11.55
CA GLY A 53 13.57 8.79 -11.08
C GLY A 53 13.68 8.81 -9.56
N ALA A 54 14.28 9.87 -9.01
CA ALA A 54 14.40 10.09 -7.57
C ALA A 54 13.03 10.08 -6.87
N GLU A 55 12.00 10.69 -7.47
CA GLU A 55 10.63 10.66 -6.94
C GLU A 55 10.03 9.24 -6.86
N LYS A 56 10.31 8.37 -7.83
CA LYS A 56 9.84 6.97 -7.79
C LYS A 56 10.56 6.17 -6.70
N VAL A 57 11.86 6.39 -6.55
CA VAL A 57 12.66 5.75 -5.49
C VAL A 57 12.23 6.25 -4.11
N ALA A 58 12.01 7.56 -3.95
CA ALA A 58 11.47 8.13 -2.72
C ALA A 58 10.06 7.58 -2.40
N ALA A 59 9.20 7.43 -3.40
CA ALA A 59 7.88 6.81 -3.23
C ALA A 59 7.94 5.37 -2.76
N PHE A 60 8.88 4.60 -3.32
CA PHE A 60 9.13 3.24 -2.90
C PHE A 60 9.67 3.19 -1.47
N GLY A 61 10.62 4.08 -1.12
CA GLY A 61 11.14 4.22 0.24
C GLY A 61 10.05 4.59 1.26
N GLU A 62 9.17 5.53 0.94
CA GLU A 62 8.02 5.88 1.79
C GLU A 62 7.08 4.68 1.97
N SER A 63 6.80 3.95 0.90
CA SER A 63 5.96 2.75 0.93
C SER A 63 6.58 1.68 1.82
N TRP A 64 7.90 1.50 1.72
CA TRP A 64 8.67 0.57 2.52
C TRP A 64 8.65 0.93 4.01
N THR A 65 8.87 2.21 4.34
CA THR A 65 8.81 2.71 5.72
C THR A 65 7.42 2.54 6.33
N GLN A 66 6.36 2.86 5.58
CA GLN A 66 4.97 2.67 6.04
C GLN A 66 4.64 1.19 6.27
N MET A 67 5.10 0.32 5.37
CA MET A 67 4.94 -1.13 5.51
C MET A 67 5.69 -1.65 6.75
N THR A 68 6.92 -1.16 6.98
CA THR A 68 7.75 -1.51 8.14
C THR A 68 7.10 -1.07 9.45
N LEU A 69 6.55 0.14 9.52
CA LEU A 69 5.81 0.62 10.69
C LEU A 69 4.58 -0.24 11.00
N GLN A 70 3.82 -0.64 9.97
CA GLN A 70 2.69 -1.56 10.18
C GLN A 70 3.14 -2.94 10.61
N MET A 71 4.28 -3.43 10.12
CA MET A 71 4.87 -4.70 10.53
C MET A 71 5.32 -4.66 12.00
N LEU A 72 5.96 -3.58 12.44
CA LEU A 72 6.30 -3.36 13.85
C LEU A 72 5.05 -3.35 14.73
N LYS A 73 3.99 -2.64 14.31
CA LYS A 73 2.70 -2.63 15.01
C LYS A 73 2.06 -4.02 15.08
N ALA A 74 2.10 -4.78 13.99
CA ALA A 74 1.61 -6.15 13.96
C ALA A 74 2.42 -7.06 14.91
N ASN A 75 3.74 -6.90 14.95
CA ASN A 75 4.61 -7.64 15.85
C ASN A 75 4.32 -7.31 17.33
N GLN A 76 4.13 -6.03 17.65
CA GLN A 76 3.73 -5.59 18.99
C GLN A 76 2.38 -6.16 19.41
N GLN A 77 1.39 -6.14 18.51
CA GLN A 77 0.08 -6.75 18.74
C GLN A 77 0.16 -8.26 18.95
N MET A 78 1.08 -8.94 18.25
CA MET A 78 1.31 -10.38 18.42
C MET A 78 1.99 -10.68 19.76
N ALA A 79 3.00 -9.89 20.15
CA ALA A 79 3.65 -10.00 21.45
C ALA A 79 2.65 -9.77 22.61
N GLN A 80 1.75 -8.79 22.46
CA GLN A 80 0.65 -8.58 23.43
C GLN A 80 -0.31 -9.78 23.49
N ALA A 81 -0.66 -10.34 22.33
CA ALA A 81 -1.50 -11.55 22.28
C ALA A 81 -0.82 -12.73 22.98
N TRP A 82 0.49 -12.92 22.77
CA TRP A 82 1.29 -13.95 23.45
C TRP A 82 1.37 -13.73 24.96
N ALA A 83 1.66 -12.51 25.41
CA ALA A 83 1.66 -12.16 26.84
C ALA A 83 0.28 -12.39 27.49
N SER A 84 -0.80 -12.07 26.77
CA SER A 84 -2.16 -12.34 27.24
C SER A 84 -2.50 -13.84 27.25
N ALA A 85 -1.90 -14.63 26.35
CA ALA A 85 -2.07 -16.08 26.30
C ALA A 85 -1.35 -16.77 27.47
N TRP A 86 -0.18 -16.27 27.89
CA TRP A 86 0.52 -16.75 29.09
C TRP A 86 -0.25 -16.48 30.39
N SER A 87 -1.05 -15.41 30.46
CA SER A 87 -1.96 -15.15 31.58
C SER A 87 -3.35 -15.77 31.43
N ALA A 88 -3.61 -16.46 30.31
CA ALA A 88 -4.92 -17.05 30.00
C ALA A 88 -5.30 -18.29 30.85
N PRO A 89 -4.39 -19.14 31.37
CA PRO A 89 -4.76 -20.24 32.25
C PRO A 89 -5.50 -19.78 33.51
N LEU A 90 -5.22 -18.56 34.01
CA LEU A 90 -5.95 -17.95 35.12
C LEU A 90 -7.32 -17.35 34.73
N ARG A 91 -7.63 -17.21 33.44
CA ARG A 91 -8.75 -16.38 32.93
C ARG A 91 -9.74 -17.09 32.01
N MET A 92 -9.47 -18.31 31.55
CA MET A 92 -10.27 -18.99 30.52
C MET A 92 -10.76 -20.38 30.99
N PRO A 93 -11.95 -20.51 31.60
CA PRO A 93 -12.44 -21.79 32.13
C PRO A 93 -13.11 -22.69 31.08
N THR A 94 -13.39 -22.23 29.84
CA THR A 94 -14.24 -22.98 28.89
C THR A 94 -13.67 -23.11 27.47
N ARG A 95 -13.91 -24.28 26.86
CA ARG A 95 -13.54 -24.59 25.45
C ARG A 95 -14.12 -23.60 24.43
N ALA A 96 -15.31 -23.05 24.70
CA ALA A 96 -15.94 -22.04 23.85
C ALA A 96 -15.22 -20.68 23.88
N ALA A 97 -14.54 -20.35 24.98
CA ALA A 97 -13.73 -19.14 25.08
C ALA A 97 -12.40 -19.30 24.32
N ALA A 98 -11.77 -20.48 24.41
CA ALA A 98 -10.57 -20.82 23.64
C ALA A 98 -10.82 -20.76 22.12
N ARG A 99 -11.93 -21.33 21.62
CA ARG A 99 -12.29 -21.28 20.20
C ARG A 99 -12.50 -19.84 19.69
N ARG A 100 -13.11 -18.97 20.51
CA ARG A 100 -13.28 -17.54 20.20
C ARG A 100 -11.96 -16.78 20.17
N SER A 101 -11.03 -17.09 21.09
CA SER A 101 -9.69 -16.52 21.11
C SER A 101 -8.94 -16.84 19.82
N MET A 102 -8.91 -18.11 19.43
CA MET A 102 -8.26 -18.56 18.20
C MET A 102 -8.85 -17.89 16.95
N ALA A 103 -10.18 -17.78 16.87
CA ALA A 103 -10.85 -17.08 15.76
C ALA A 103 -10.51 -15.58 15.70
N ARG A 104 -10.35 -14.90 16.85
CA ARG A 104 -9.88 -13.50 16.89
C ARG A 104 -8.43 -13.38 16.43
N SER A 105 -7.54 -14.25 16.89
CA SER A 105 -6.13 -14.25 16.48
C SER A 105 -5.99 -14.44 14.97
N ALA A 106 -6.73 -15.38 14.38
CA ALA A 106 -6.75 -15.58 12.94
C ALA A 106 -7.28 -14.34 12.18
N ALA A 107 -8.34 -13.71 12.67
CA ALA A 107 -8.88 -12.49 12.07
C ALA A 107 -7.94 -11.28 12.20
N GLN A 108 -7.19 -11.20 13.30
CA GLN A 108 -6.20 -10.17 13.56
C GLN A 108 -4.98 -10.32 12.64
N LEU A 109 -4.46 -11.54 12.47
CA LEU A 109 -3.38 -11.82 11.51
C LEU A 109 -3.78 -11.44 10.08
N GLN A 110 -4.98 -11.82 9.64
CA GLN A 110 -5.51 -11.40 8.33
C GLN A 110 -5.65 -9.87 8.23
N GLY A 111 -6.15 -9.22 9.28
CA GLY A 111 -6.26 -7.76 9.33
C GLY A 111 -4.92 -7.05 9.25
N SER A 112 -3.90 -7.56 9.94
CA SER A 112 -2.54 -7.01 9.93
C SER A 112 -1.87 -7.20 8.58
N ALA A 113 -1.99 -8.38 7.96
CA ALA A 113 -1.49 -8.62 6.59
C ALA A 113 -2.10 -7.64 5.59
N LEU A 114 -3.42 -7.44 5.62
CA LEU A 114 -4.10 -6.45 4.77
C LEU A 114 -3.71 -5.01 5.12
N SER A 115 -3.36 -4.72 6.38
CA SER A 115 -2.87 -3.41 6.80
C SER A 115 -1.53 -3.09 6.17
N ILE A 116 -0.59 -4.03 6.26
CA ILE A 116 0.75 -3.95 5.69
C ILE A 116 0.66 -3.69 4.18
N VAL A 117 -0.11 -4.50 3.45
CA VAL A 117 -0.32 -4.33 2.01
C VAL A 117 -0.96 -2.97 1.68
N SER A 118 -2.03 -2.59 2.39
CA SER A 118 -2.71 -1.31 2.13
C SER A 118 -1.81 -0.08 2.39
N SER A 119 -0.94 -0.16 3.40
CA SER A 119 -0.01 0.92 3.74
C SER A 119 1.15 1.04 2.77
N GLY A 120 1.64 -0.08 2.23
CA GLY A 120 2.64 -0.07 1.15
C GLY A 120 2.06 0.42 -0.18
N LEU A 121 0.79 0.12 -0.49
CA LEU A 121 0.18 0.55 -1.75
C LEU A 121 -0.17 2.05 -1.79
N ALA A 122 -0.45 2.65 -0.63
CA ALA A 122 -1.01 4.00 -0.56
C ALA A 122 -0.13 5.10 -1.20
N PRO A 123 1.20 5.16 -0.98
CA PRO A 123 2.03 6.22 -1.58
C PRO A 123 2.16 6.09 -3.09
N VAL A 124 2.21 4.86 -3.61
CA VAL A 124 2.28 4.58 -5.05
C VAL A 124 0.95 4.93 -5.73
N HIS A 125 -0.16 4.46 -5.17
CA HIS A 125 -1.51 4.78 -5.65
C HIS A 125 -1.77 6.29 -5.69
N ARG A 126 -1.42 7.01 -4.62
CA ARG A 126 -1.56 8.47 -4.55
C ARG A 126 -0.78 9.18 -5.66
N ARG A 127 0.47 8.79 -5.90
CA ARG A 127 1.32 9.43 -6.94
C ARG A 127 0.83 9.08 -8.35
N ALA A 128 0.45 7.83 -8.60
CA ALA A 128 -0.07 7.40 -9.90
C ALA A 128 -1.35 8.16 -10.27
N THR A 129 -2.32 8.22 -9.36
CA THR A 129 -3.60 8.91 -9.56
C THR A 129 -3.44 10.44 -9.65
N ALA A 130 -2.57 11.03 -8.82
CA ALA A 130 -2.27 12.47 -8.91
C ALA A 130 -1.62 12.85 -10.25
N ASN A 131 -0.70 12.02 -10.75
CA ASN A 131 -0.08 12.24 -12.05
C ASN A 131 -1.12 12.12 -13.18
N ALA A 132 -1.92 11.06 -13.20
CA ALA A 132 -3.00 10.91 -14.19
C ALA A 132 -3.97 12.12 -14.18
N LYS A 133 -4.35 12.60 -12.99
CA LYS A 133 -5.20 13.80 -12.84
C LYS A 133 -4.56 15.08 -13.39
N ARG A 134 -3.26 15.28 -13.16
CA ARG A 134 -2.53 16.44 -13.72
C ARG A 134 -2.49 16.36 -15.24
N LEU A 135 -2.23 15.18 -15.79
CA LEU A 135 -2.19 14.97 -17.24
C LEU A 135 -3.56 15.19 -17.89
N GLY A 136 -4.66 14.78 -17.26
CA GLY A 136 -6.01 15.07 -17.78
C GLY A 136 -6.41 16.56 -17.75
N ARG A 137 -5.67 17.40 -17.02
CA ARG A 137 -5.89 18.86 -16.98
C ARG A 137 -5.03 19.62 -17.99
N VAL A 138 -3.88 19.07 -18.34
CA VAL A 138 -3.05 19.59 -19.42
C VAL A 138 -3.67 19.09 -20.72
N LYS A 139 -4.62 19.86 -21.27
CA LYS A 139 -5.06 19.63 -22.65
C LYS A 139 -3.83 19.74 -23.55
N THR A 140 -3.59 18.69 -24.32
CA THR A 140 -2.61 18.69 -25.42
C THR A 140 -3.08 19.60 -26.53
#